data_AF-A0A2R6K0S5-F1
#
_entry.id   AF-A0A2R6K0S5-F1
#
_cell.length_a   1.000
_cell.length_b   1.000
_cell.length_c   1.000
_cell.angle_alpha   90.00
_cell.angle_beta   90.00
_cell.angle_gamma   90.00
#
_symmetry.space_group_name_H-M   'P 1'
#
loop_
_entity.id
_entity.type
_entity.pdbx_description
1 polymer ?
#
loop_
_entity_poly.entity_id
_entity_poly.type
_entity_poly.pdbx_seq_one_letter_code
_entity_poly.pdbx_strand_id
1 'polypeptide(L)' 'MTALSFDDDGVDVVYEGIEFRLERSLVEQAIDRPYPQVTDHEVLQIVDPNPSLSGEPRRIGDII' A
#
# COMPACT_ATOMS: atom_id res chain seq x y z
N MET A 1 -10.80 -9.80 1.97
CA MET A 1 -10.77 -8.51 2.67
C MET A 1 -9.30 -8.20 2.88
N THR A 2 -8.80 -7.16 2.23
CA THR A 2 -7.38 -6.78 2.26
C THR A 2 -7.24 -5.62 3.24
N ALA A 3 -6.32 -5.73 4.19
CA ALA A 3 -6.01 -4.64 5.12
C ALA A 3 -4.59 -4.15 4.86
N LEU A 4 -4.43 -2.83 4.82
CA LEU A 4 -3.14 -2.16 4.72
C LEU A 4 -2.92 -1.31 5.95
N SER A 5 -1.75 -1.43 6.56
CA SER A 5 -1.28 -0.56 7.63
C SER A 5 0.02 0.09 7.17
N PHE A 6 0.09 1.42 7.23
CA PHE A 6 1.20 2.20 6.72
C PHE A 6 2.04 2.74 7.88
N ASP A 7 3.36 2.66 7.75
CA ASP A 7 4.34 3.31 8.63
C ASP A 7 5.46 3.98 7.80
N ASP A 8 6.41 4.66 8.45
CA ASP A 8 7.53 5.36 7.79
C ASP A 8 8.48 4.44 7.00
N ASP A 9 8.52 3.15 7.36
CA ASP A 9 9.45 2.15 6.87
C ASP A 9 8.80 1.19 5.84
N GLY A 10 7.47 1.18 5.70
CA GLY A 10 6.74 0.36 4.73
C GLY A 10 5.27 0.12 5.06
N VAL A 11 4.71 -0.92 4.43
CA VAL A 11 3.29 -1.28 4.53
C VAL A 11 3.15 -2.72 5.02
N ASP A 12 2.45 -2.91 6.13
CA ASP A 12 2.02 -4.23 6.57
C ASP A 12 0.70 -4.58 5.85
N VAL A 13 0.71 -5.73 5.18
CA VAL A 13 -0.37 -6.19 4.32
C VAL A 13 -0.95 -7.47 4.87
N VAL A 14 -2.28 -7.50 5.00
CA VAL A 14 -3.04 -8.73 5.25
C VAL A 14 -3.89 -9.02 4.03
N TYR A 15 -3.50 -10.03 3.26
CA TYR A 15 -4.19 -10.46 2.04
C TYR A 15 -4.56 -11.93 2.14
N GLU A 16 -5.85 -12.27 2.02
CA GLU A 16 -6.36 -13.65 2.12
C GLU A 16 -5.90 -14.43 3.38
N GLY A 17 -5.65 -13.72 4.49
CA GLY A 17 -5.15 -14.30 5.74
C GLY A 17 -3.63 -14.54 5.76
N ILE A 18 -2.91 -14.09 4.74
CA ILE A 18 -1.46 -14.06 4.69
C ILE A 18 -1.00 -12.65 5.09
N GLU A 19 -0.16 -12.59 6.11
CA GLU A 19 0.44 -11.36 6.61
C GLU A 19 1.87 -11.24 6.08
N PHE A 20 2.17 -10.13 5.42
CA PHE A 20 3.51 -9.84 4.95
C PHE A 20 3.77 -8.33 4.94
N ARG A 21 5.05 -7.97 4.99
CA ARG A 21 5.49 -6.58 4.96
C ARG A 21 6.05 -6.24 3.59
N LEU A 22 5.52 -5.18 2.99
CA LEU A 22 6.12 -4.50 1.85
C LEU A 22 7.04 -3.43 2.39
N GLU A 23 8.35 -3.58 2.16
CA GLU A 23 9.29 -2.51 2.48
C GLU A 23 9.00 -1.28 1.64
N ARG A 24 9.22 -0.10 2.24
CA ARG A 24 9.15 1.18 1.54
C ARG A 24 9.90 1.16 0.21
N SER A 25 11.13 0.61 0.21
CA SER A 25 11.99 0.52 -0.97
C SER A 25 11.33 -0.27 -2.12
N LEU A 26 10.57 -1.32 -1.81
CA LEU A 26 9.85 -2.13 -2.80
C LEU A 26 8.66 -1.38 -3.38
N VAL A 27 7.92 -0.65 -2.54
CA VAL A 27 6.79 0.18 -2.99
C VAL A 27 7.27 1.31 -3.90
N GLU A 28 8.35 1.99 -3.51
CA GLU A 28 8.96 3.07 -4.32
C GLU A 28 9.44 2.55 -5.67
N GLN A 29 10.06 1.37 -5.70
CA GLN A 29 10.51 0.73 -6.94
C GLN A 29 9.35 0.27 -7.83
N ALA A 30 8.27 -0.24 -7.24
CA ALA A 30 7.12 -0.73 -7.99
C ALA A 30 6.33 0.40 -8.66
N ILE A 31 6.27 1.58 -8.04
CA ILE A 31 5.47 2.73 -8.50
C ILE A 31 6.33 3.81 -9.18
N ASP A 32 7.65 3.72 -9.04
CA ASP A 32 8.62 4.72 -9.48
C ASP A 32 8.33 6.12 -8.91
N ARG A 33 7.92 6.17 -7.64
CA ARG A 33 7.60 7.40 -6.92
C ARG A 33 8.01 7.32 -5.45
N PRO A 34 8.29 8.46 -4.81
CA PRO A 34 8.57 8.50 -3.37
C PRO A 34 7.39 7.97 -2.57
N TYR A 35 7.67 7.16 -1.55
CA TYR A 35 6.66 6.48 -0.73
C TYR A 35 5.59 7.41 -0.14
N PRO A 36 5.91 8.61 0.39
CA PRO A 36 4.88 9.52 0.89
C PRO A 36 3.92 10.04 -0.18
N GLN A 37 4.28 9.95 -1.46
CA GLN A 37 3.45 10.39 -2.59
C GLN A 37 2.62 9.27 -3.20
N VAL A 38 2.90 8.02 -2.84
CA VAL A 38 2.13 6.84 -3.24
C VAL A 38 0.78 6.87 -2.53
N THR A 39 -0.25 6.33 -3.18
CA THR A 39 -1.59 6.18 -2.60
C THR A 39 -1.85 4.77 -2.09
N ASP A 40 -2.74 4.66 -1.10
CA ASP A 40 -3.24 3.38 -0.58
C ASP A 40 -3.82 2.48 -1.70
N HIS A 41 -4.49 3.09 -2.68
CA HIS A 41 -5.05 2.39 -3.84
C HIS A 41 -3.98 1.80 -4.76
N GLU A 42 -2.86 2.50 -4.96
CA GLU A 42 -1.75 1.98 -5.76
C GLU A 42 -1.06 0.81 -5.06
N VAL A 43 -0.91 0.87 -3.73
CA VAL A 43 -0.39 -0.28 -2.96
C VAL A 43 -1.35 -1.46 -3.02
N LEU A 44 -2.67 -1.21 -2.91
CA LEU A 44 -3.67 -2.26 -3.09
C LEU A 44 -3.57 -2.93 -4.45
N GLN A 45 -3.34 -2.18 -5.54
CA GLN A 45 -3.19 -2.74 -6.89
C GLN A 45 -1.92 -3.59 -7.08
N ILE A 46 -0.88 -3.38 -6.27
CA ILE A 46 0.33 -4.22 -6.26
C ILE A 46 0.04 -5.56 -5.58
N VAL A 47 -0.73 -5.53 -4.50
CA VAL A 47 -1.05 -6.70 -3.66
C VAL A 47 -2.15 -7.55 -4.28
N ASP A 48 -3.23 -6.90 -4.70
CA ASP A 48 -4.45 -7.50 -5.21
C ASP A 48 -4.68 -6.98 -6.64
N PRO A 49 -4.67 -7.85 -7.66
CA PRO A 49 -4.86 -7.44 -9.06
C PRO A 49 -6.29 -6.93 -9.35
N ASN A 50 -7.27 -7.18 -8.48
CA ASN A 50 -8.62 -6.63 -8.62
C ASN A 50 -9.15 -6.16 -7.26
N PRO A 51 -8.52 -5.13 -6.67
CA PRO A 51 -8.85 -4.69 -5.33
C PRO A 51 -10.24 -4.08 -5.31
N SER A 52 -10.99 -4.36 -4.25
CA SER A 52 -12.23 -3.65 -3.97
C SER A 52 -11.93 -2.25 -3.46
N LEU A 53 -11.59 -1.35 -4.39
CA LEU A 53 -11.33 0.06 -4.11
C LEU A 53 -12.63 0.73 -3.69
N SER A 54 -12.64 1.35 -2.51
CA SER A 54 -13.79 2.08 -1.99
C SER A 54 -13.32 3.38 -1.37
N GLY A 55 -14.01 4.48 -1.69
CA GLY A 55 -13.61 5.83 -1.28
C GLY A 55 -12.68 6.53 -2.27
N GLU A 56 -12.10 7.63 -1.82
CA GLU A 56 -11.10 8.41 -2.56
C GLU A 56 -9.69 7.91 -2.22
N PRO A 57 -8.76 7.85 -3.19
CA PRO A 57 -7.37 7.49 -2.92
C PRO A 57 -6.71 8.51 -2.00
N ARG A 58 -5.99 8.02 -0.99
CA ARG A 58 -5.26 8.85 -0.02
C ARG A 58 -3.78 8.56 -0.10
N ARG A 59 -2.96 9.63 -0.03
CA ARG A 59 -1.50 9.47 -0.04
C ARG A 59 -1.03 8.89 1.28
N ILE A 60 -0.01 8.06 1.24
CA ILE A 60 0.60 7.48 2.43
C ILE A 60 1.10 8.58 3.37
N GLY A 61 1.69 9.65 2.83
CA GLY A 61 2.15 10.79 3.62
C GLY A 61 1.03 11.60 4.31
N ASP A 62 -0.24 11.40 3.93
CA ASP A 62 -1.40 11.99 4.62
C ASP A 62 -2.01 11.02 5.66
N ILE A 63 -1.55 9.77 5.69
CA ILE A 63 -2.03 8.70 6.59
C ILE A 63 -1.11 8.56 7.81
N ILE A 64 0.20 8.68 7.61
CA ILE A 64 1.24 8.61 8.66
C ILE A 64 1.39 9.93 9.42
#